data_AF-A0A661BJE5-F1
#
_entry.id   AF-A0A661BJE5-F1
#
_cell.length_a   1.000
_cell.length_b   1.000
_cell.length_c   1.000
_cell.angle_alpha   90.00
_cell.angle_beta   90.00
_cell.angle_gamma   90.00
#
_symmetry.space_group_name_H-M   'P 1'
#
loop_
_entity.id
_entity.type
_entity.pdbx_description
1 polymer ?
#
loop_
_entity_poly.entity_id
_entity_poly.type
_entity_poly.pdbx_seq_one_letter_code
_entity_poly.pdbx_strand_id
1 'polypeptide(L)'
;MEVMMRVSQELLNRLAKLAQTERTVFSAYIETTGNWDNVQEIIQRETDRIMPLLTPEETEYFDVSISLFEDYIQKKREKNYSGPGLAFFIDIGADYYQGVELTIPPRHSFFAMDNEAIILPLAMELDEYEPVGVIMADASGGRIIILAGEVLENVDDIDAKVHHLSKVGGWSQMRYQRRRDKQVKHFAKEIASQADKIFVKENIRRILLAGRKEILTAIEEELSSQARNNIIDRIRWDLDATDNEFIKKVSPLFRQVERQQEKDILKTFIGELRRHGLAIAGIEDTKRALQFGQVDTLILDSKLKPTISEELTSIAEATSTYVEFVPPDNEILNKFDGVGAILRYKSD
;
A
#
# COMPACT_ATOMS: atom_id res chain seq x y z
N MET A 1 -1.33 23.15 -4.87
CA MET A 1 -1.62 22.00 -5.75
C MET A 1 -1.57 20.79 -4.83
N GLU A 2 -2.72 20.33 -4.39
CA GLU A 2 -2.84 19.28 -3.38
C GLU A 2 -2.45 17.95 -4.05
N VAL A 3 -1.21 17.51 -3.83
CA VAL A 3 -0.74 16.21 -4.32
C VAL A 3 -1.47 15.15 -3.48
N MET A 4 -2.47 14.54 -4.10
CA MET A 4 -3.17 13.36 -3.59
C MET A 4 -2.10 12.30 -3.30
N MET A 5 -1.94 11.92 -2.02
CA MET A 5 -0.92 10.95 -1.64
C MET A 5 -1.61 9.74 -1.03
N ARG A 6 -1.48 8.61 -1.73
CA ARG A 6 -1.76 7.29 -1.15
C ARG A 6 -0.70 6.95 -0.13
N VAL A 7 -1.03 5.99 0.72
CA VAL A 7 -0.04 5.32 1.55
C VAL A 7 1.09 4.79 0.65
N SER A 8 2.32 5.21 0.95
CA SER A 8 3.51 4.87 0.17
C SER A 8 4.75 4.95 1.05
N GLN A 9 5.82 4.28 0.63
CA GLN A 9 7.10 4.33 1.35
C GLN A 9 7.66 5.75 1.44
N GLU A 10 7.47 6.57 0.40
CA GLU A 10 7.94 7.96 0.39
C GLU A 10 7.21 8.80 1.45
N LEU A 11 5.90 8.60 1.58
CA LEU A 11 5.09 9.25 2.61
C LEU A 11 5.53 8.83 4.02
N LEU A 12 5.68 7.53 4.27
CA LEU A 12 6.12 7.00 5.57
C LEU A 12 7.51 7.55 5.94
N ASN A 13 8.47 7.51 5.01
CA ASN A 13 9.82 8.07 5.22
C ASN A 13 9.78 9.57 5.55
N ARG A 14 8.89 10.34 4.87
CA ARG A 14 8.74 11.77 5.11
C ARG A 14 8.14 12.05 6.49
N LEU A 15 7.08 11.34 6.87
CA LEU A 15 6.43 11.49 8.17
C LEU A 15 7.35 11.07 9.31
N ALA A 16 8.07 9.96 9.17
CA ALA A 16 9.05 9.48 10.14
C ALA A 16 10.19 10.50 10.40
N LYS A 17 10.51 11.36 9.43
CA LYS A 17 11.51 12.41 9.58
C LYS A 17 11.00 13.65 10.31
N LEU A 18 9.69 13.85 10.46
CA LEU A 18 9.13 14.96 11.25
C LEU A 18 9.50 14.83 12.73
N ALA A 19 9.57 13.59 13.23
CA ALA A 19 9.98 13.22 14.58
C ALA A 19 11.33 13.82 15.02
N GLN A 20 12.23 14.15 14.07
CA GLN A 20 13.59 14.61 14.38
C GLN A 20 13.66 16.07 14.85
N THR A 21 12.52 16.74 15.03
CA THR A 21 12.47 18.19 15.28
C THR A 21 12.05 18.59 16.71
N GLU A 22 11.76 17.63 17.60
CA GLU A 22 11.20 17.87 18.96
C GLU A 22 9.91 18.72 18.96
N ARG A 23 9.19 18.77 17.84
CA ARG A 23 7.97 19.57 17.65
C ARG A 23 6.73 18.71 17.81
N THR A 24 5.64 19.31 18.30
CA THR A 24 4.35 18.64 18.38
C THR A 24 3.77 18.42 16.99
N VAL A 25 3.41 17.18 16.70
CA VAL A 25 2.75 16.73 15.47
C VAL A 25 1.35 16.27 15.82
N PHE A 26 0.36 16.80 15.10
CA PHE A 26 -1.00 16.29 15.15
C PHE A 26 -1.14 15.16 14.14
N SER A 27 -1.65 14.01 14.58
CA SER A 27 -2.00 12.87 13.73
C SER A 27 -3.47 12.51 13.92
N ALA A 28 -4.22 12.40 12.83
CA ALA A 28 -5.62 11.97 12.84
C ALA A 28 -5.81 10.79 11.90
N TYR A 29 -6.60 9.82 12.35
CA TYR A 29 -7.11 8.72 11.54
C TYR A 29 -8.60 8.64 11.75
N ILE A 30 -9.36 8.67 10.67
CA ILE A 30 -10.82 8.59 10.71
C ILE A 30 -11.33 7.56 9.71
N GLU A 31 -12.30 6.78 10.16
CA GLU A 31 -13.11 5.96 9.29
C GLU A 31 -14.12 6.84 8.55
N THR A 32 -14.23 6.65 7.24
CA THR A 32 -15.18 7.36 6.39
C THR A 32 -16.18 6.42 5.72
N THR A 33 -16.18 5.13 6.09
CA THR A 33 -17.23 4.22 5.65
C THR A 33 -18.57 4.67 6.22
N GLY A 34 -19.61 4.75 5.36
CA GLY A 34 -20.95 5.14 5.79
C GLY A 34 -21.27 6.62 5.57
N ASN A 35 -21.85 7.27 6.57
CA ASN A 35 -22.38 8.64 6.47
C ASN A 35 -21.40 9.67 7.06
N TRP A 36 -21.22 10.79 6.38
CA TRP A 36 -20.41 11.93 6.85
C TRP A 36 -20.88 12.50 8.20
N ASP A 37 -22.13 12.30 8.59
CA ASP A 37 -22.60 12.67 9.93
C ASP A 37 -21.85 11.90 11.03
N ASN A 38 -21.53 10.61 10.80
CA ASN A 38 -20.72 9.81 11.73
C ASN A 38 -19.29 10.36 11.84
N VAL A 39 -18.74 10.91 10.76
CA VAL A 39 -17.40 11.50 10.76
C VAL A 39 -17.35 12.70 11.71
N GLN A 40 -18.38 13.54 11.71
CA GLN A 40 -18.47 14.69 12.61
C GLN A 40 -18.60 14.26 14.08
N GLU A 41 -19.37 13.21 14.36
CA GLU A 41 -19.45 12.64 15.71
C GLU A 41 -18.10 12.08 16.19
N ILE A 42 -17.33 11.44 15.30
CA ILE A 42 -15.98 10.95 15.61
C ILE A 42 -15.04 12.12 15.93
N ILE A 43 -15.04 13.17 15.10
CA ILE A 43 -14.21 14.36 15.31
C ILE A 43 -14.53 14.97 16.68
N GLN A 44 -15.81 15.21 16.97
CA GLN A 44 -16.23 15.78 18.26
C GLN A 44 -15.79 14.90 19.44
N ARG A 45 -15.99 13.59 19.36
CA ARG A 45 -15.61 12.65 20.42
C ARG A 45 -14.10 12.65 20.68
N GLU A 46 -13.28 12.64 19.63
CA GLU A 46 -11.82 12.64 19.78
C GLU A 46 -11.29 14.00 20.26
N THR A 47 -11.91 15.10 19.84
CA THR A 47 -11.65 16.44 20.38
C THR A 47 -11.92 16.48 21.89
N ASP A 48 -13.11 16.05 22.32
CA ASP A 48 -13.49 16.03 23.74
C ASP A 48 -12.59 15.11 24.59
N ARG A 49 -12.04 14.06 23.99
CA ARG A 49 -11.10 13.14 24.65
C ARG A 49 -9.73 13.78 24.88
N ILE A 50 -9.18 14.48 23.88
CA ILE A 50 -7.81 14.98 23.92
C ILE A 50 -7.71 16.34 24.59
N MET A 51 -8.64 17.26 24.31
CA MET A 51 -8.60 18.64 24.82
C MET A 51 -8.24 18.77 26.31
N PRO A 52 -8.83 17.97 27.22
CA PRO A 52 -8.53 18.07 28.66
C PRO A 52 -7.11 17.63 29.07
N LEU A 53 -6.39 16.95 28.17
CA LEU A 53 -5.05 16.42 28.41
C LEU A 53 -3.94 17.36 27.93
N LEU A 54 -4.29 18.40 27.17
CA LEU A 54 -3.35 19.31 26.54
C LEU A 54 -2.93 20.44 27.49
N THR A 55 -1.69 20.87 27.37
CA THR A 55 -1.23 22.14 27.93
C THR A 55 -1.84 23.32 27.16
N PRO A 56 -1.86 24.55 27.73
CA PRO A 56 -2.40 25.72 27.02
C PRO A 56 -1.74 25.99 25.66
N GLU A 57 -0.44 25.74 25.53
CA GLU A 57 0.30 25.89 24.27
C GLU A 57 -0.12 24.82 23.24
N GLU A 58 -0.24 23.56 23.68
CA GLU A 58 -0.75 22.48 22.82
C GLU A 58 -2.21 22.67 22.43
N THR A 59 -3.04 23.29 23.29
CA THR A 59 -4.43 23.62 22.97
C THR A 59 -4.52 24.58 21.80
N GLU A 60 -3.74 25.67 21.80
CA GLU A 60 -3.73 26.63 20.69
C GLU A 60 -3.29 25.96 19.38
N TYR A 61 -2.26 25.11 19.47
CA TYR A 61 -1.79 24.31 18.34
C TYR A 61 -2.87 23.33 17.82
N PHE A 62 -3.56 22.66 18.75
CA PHE A 62 -4.60 21.69 18.45
C PHE A 62 -5.82 22.34 17.78
N ASP A 63 -6.25 23.52 18.24
CA ASP A 63 -7.38 24.25 17.64
C ASP A 63 -7.11 24.61 16.18
N VAL A 64 -5.90 25.10 15.87
CA VAL A 64 -5.47 25.36 14.49
C VAL A 64 -5.43 24.07 13.68
N SER A 65 -4.94 22.98 14.28
CA SER A 65 -4.84 21.67 13.63
C SER A 65 -6.21 21.10 13.26
N ILE A 66 -7.18 21.18 14.18
CA ILE A 66 -8.56 20.74 13.93
C ILE A 66 -9.21 21.57 12.82
N SER A 67 -9.02 22.89 12.82
CA SER A 67 -9.58 23.74 11.76
C SER A 67 -9.06 23.36 10.37
N LEU A 68 -7.76 23.10 10.23
CA LEU A 68 -7.18 22.63 8.96
C LEU A 68 -7.66 21.23 8.58
N PHE A 69 -7.82 20.35 9.55
CA PHE A 69 -8.34 19.01 9.32
C PHE A 69 -9.80 19.04 8.85
N GLU A 70 -10.66 19.84 9.48
CA GLU A 70 -12.05 20.01 9.08
C GLU A 70 -12.19 20.58 7.65
N ASP A 71 -11.34 21.53 7.26
CA ASP A 71 -11.27 22.03 5.89
C ASP A 71 -10.89 20.91 4.90
N TYR A 72 -9.91 20.07 5.25
CA TYR A 72 -9.56 18.90 4.45
C TYR A 72 -10.74 17.92 4.30
N ILE A 73 -11.46 17.63 5.39
CA ILE A 73 -12.66 16.78 5.38
C ILE A 73 -13.75 17.37 4.49
N GLN A 74 -14.01 18.68 4.61
CA GLN A 74 -15.02 19.36 3.79
C GLN A 74 -14.67 19.28 2.30
N LYS A 75 -13.40 19.50 1.93
CA LYS A 75 -12.92 19.35 0.54
C LYS A 75 -13.11 17.91 0.02
N LYS A 76 -12.90 16.89 0.85
CA LYS A 76 -13.15 15.48 0.46
C LYS A 76 -14.63 15.20 0.26
N ARG A 77 -15.48 15.72 1.15
CA ARG A 77 -16.94 15.62 1.03
C ARG A 77 -17.45 16.27 -0.27
N GLU A 78 -16.98 17.47 -0.60
CA GLU A 78 -17.36 18.18 -1.83
C GLU A 78 -16.96 17.44 -3.11
N LYS A 79 -15.86 16.68 -3.06
CA LYS A 79 -15.40 15.81 -4.15
C LYS A 79 -16.09 14.44 -4.17
N ASN A 80 -17.11 14.21 -3.34
CA ASN A 80 -17.81 12.94 -3.17
C ASN A 80 -16.86 11.77 -2.87
N TYR A 81 -15.83 12.00 -2.04
CA TYR A 81 -14.97 10.92 -1.59
C TYR A 81 -15.80 9.82 -0.91
N SER A 82 -15.56 8.58 -1.30
CA SER A 82 -16.27 7.40 -0.79
C SER A 82 -15.30 6.29 -0.37
N GLY A 83 -14.03 6.62 -0.17
CA GLY A 83 -13.04 5.68 0.31
C GLY A 83 -13.26 5.32 1.79
N PRO A 84 -12.55 4.31 2.30
CA PRO A 84 -12.84 3.71 3.60
C PRO A 84 -12.33 4.51 4.80
N GLY A 85 -11.31 5.34 4.61
CA GLY A 85 -10.82 6.21 5.68
C GLY A 85 -9.94 7.34 5.18
N LEU A 86 -9.60 8.24 6.09
CA LEU A 86 -8.67 9.34 5.86
C LEU A 86 -7.68 9.40 7.02
N ALA A 87 -6.43 9.77 6.72
CA ALA A 87 -5.48 10.21 7.73
C ALA A 87 -5.03 11.65 7.45
N PHE A 88 -4.59 12.35 8.49
CA PHE A 88 -4.13 13.73 8.40
C PHE A 88 -2.99 13.98 9.39
N PHE A 89 -1.96 14.65 8.91
CA PHE A 89 -0.76 14.97 9.69
C PHE A 89 -0.48 16.46 9.61
N ILE A 90 -0.11 17.08 10.72
CA ILE A 90 0.25 18.51 10.76
C ILE A 90 1.43 18.75 11.70
N ASP A 91 2.43 19.44 11.17
CA ASP A 91 3.48 20.14 11.92
C ASP A 91 3.41 21.64 11.55
N ILE A 92 2.74 22.46 12.36
CA ILE A 92 2.60 23.91 12.13
C ILE A 92 3.97 24.59 12.16
N GLY A 93 4.87 24.14 13.03
CA GLY A 93 6.22 24.69 13.14
C GLY A 93 7.08 24.43 11.90
N ALA A 94 6.76 23.40 11.13
CA ALA A 94 7.38 23.09 9.85
C ALA A 94 6.60 23.60 8.62
N ASP A 95 5.49 24.34 8.82
CA ASP A 95 4.54 24.70 7.76
C ASP A 95 4.14 23.47 6.91
N TYR A 96 3.88 22.37 7.60
CA TYR A 96 3.60 21.08 6.99
C TYR A 96 2.21 20.58 7.39
N TYR A 97 1.43 20.20 6.39
CA TYR A 97 0.27 19.35 6.57
C TYR A 97 0.16 18.38 5.40
N GLN A 98 -0.39 17.20 5.66
CA GLN A 98 -0.59 16.17 4.65
C GLN A 98 -1.84 15.36 4.95
N GLY A 99 -2.78 15.39 4.01
CA GLY A 99 -3.91 14.47 3.98
C GLY A 99 -3.59 13.21 3.19
N VAL A 100 -4.10 12.07 3.68
CA VAL A 100 -3.87 10.74 3.12
C VAL A 100 -5.20 10.03 2.96
N GLU A 101 -5.39 9.37 1.81
CA GLU A 101 -6.53 8.48 1.59
C GLU A 101 -6.14 7.05 1.98
N LEU A 102 -6.88 6.47 2.92
CA LEU A 102 -6.68 5.10 3.35
C LEU A 102 -7.40 4.15 2.39
N THR A 103 -6.81 2.98 2.18
CA THR A 103 -7.33 1.93 1.30
C THR A 103 -8.12 0.87 2.07
N ILE A 104 -8.05 0.91 3.39
CA ILE A 104 -8.90 0.17 4.32
C ILE A 104 -9.40 1.08 5.44
N PRO A 105 -10.47 0.71 6.16
CA PRO A 105 -10.88 1.46 7.34
C PRO A 105 -9.79 1.35 8.42
N PRO A 106 -9.46 2.45 9.14
CA PRO A 106 -8.54 2.36 10.26
C PRO A 106 -9.15 1.47 11.35
N ARG A 107 -8.32 0.68 12.04
CA ARG A 107 -8.80 -0.20 13.13
C ARG A 107 -9.60 0.55 14.19
N HIS A 108 -9.15 1.76 14.49
CA HIS A 108 -9.83 2.72 15.35
C HIS A 108 -9.67 4.11 14.76
N SER A 109 -10.72 4.93 14.84
CA SER A 109 -10.58 6.37 14.57
C SER A 109 -10.05 7.06 15.82
N PHE A 110 -9.00 7.88 15.68
CA PHE A 110 -8.37 8.57 16.79
C PHE A 110 -7.66 9.85 16.35
N PHE A 111 -7.50 10.77 17.30
CA PHE A 111 -6.52 11.84 17.24
C PHE A 111 -5.33 11.53 18.16
N ALA A 112 -4.17 12.10 17.84
CA ALA A 112 -2.97 12.06 18.65
C ALA A 112 -2.20 13.37 18.51
N MET A 113 -1.61 13.80 19.62
CA MET A 113 -0.68 14.91 19.74
C MET A 113 0.58 14.33 20.37
N ASP A 114 1.67 14.28 19.61
CA ASP A 114 2.93 13.70 20.08
C ASP A 114 4.12 14.46 19.46
N ASN A 115 5.35 14.18 19.89
CA ASN A 115 6.54 14.75 19.27
C ASN A 115 6.95 14.04 17.95
N GLU A 116 6.23 12.99 17.57
CA GLU A 116 6.39 12.24 16.34
C GLU A 116 5.05 12.07 15.61
N ALA A 117 5.10 11.89 14.29
CA ALA A 117 3.92 11.46 13.55
C ALA A 117 3.60 10.01 13.90
N ILE A 118 2.33 9.70 14.20
CA ILE A 118 1.88 8.32 14.43
C ILE A 118 1.69 7.65 13.08
N ILE A 119 2.66 6.86 12.61
CA ILE A 119 2.70 6.25 11.28
C ILE A 119 2.42 4.75 11.27
N LEU A 120 2.40 4.07 12.42
CA LEU A 120 2.18 2.62 12.48
C LEU A 120 0.93 2.17 11.73
N PRO A 121 -0.24 2.82 11.82
CA PRO A 121 -1.41 2.39 11.06
C PRO A 121 -1.20 2.43 9.54
N LEU A 122 -0.47 3.43 9.03
CA LEU A 122 -0.12 3.52 7.60
C LEU A 122 0.89 2.44 7.21
N ALA A 123 1.89 2.18 8.04
CA ALA A 123 2.89 1.14 7.77
C ALA A 123 2.25 -0.25 7.72
N MET A 124 1.37 -0.56 8.68
CA MET A 124 0.63 -1.83 8.70
C MET A 124 -0.31 -1.97 7.50
N GLU A 125 -0.94 -0.86 7.06
CA GLU A 125 -1.76 -0.87 5.85
C GLU A 125 -0.93 -1.15 4.60
N LEU A 126 0.22 -0.46 4.44
CA LEU A 126 1.07 -0.61 3.27
C LEU A 126 1.65 -2.02 3.16
N ASP A 127 2.04 -2.62 4.28
CA ASP A 127 2.55 -3.99 4.37
C ASP A 127 1.47 -5.02 4.00
N GLU A 128 0.30 -4.99 4.67
CA GLU A 128 -0.75 -5.98 4.44
C GLU A 128 -1.45 -5.80 3.07
N TYR A 129 -1.52 -4.57 2.57
CA TYR A 129 -2.29 -4.20 1.37
C TYR A 129 -1.42 -3.48 0.33
N GLU A 130 -0.19 -3.96 0.11
CA GLU A 130 0.71 -3.48 -0.93
C GLU A 130 -0.02 -3.26 -2.27
N PRO A 131 0.14 -2.10 -2.94
CA PRO A 131 -0.52 -1.83 -4.21
C PRO A 131 -0.19 -2.85 -5.30
N VAL A 132 -1.24 -3.44 -5.87
CA VAL A 132 -1.16 -4.38 -7.00
C VAL A 132 -1.63 -3.69 -8.28
N GLY A 133 -0.76 -3.65 -9.28
CA GLY A 133 -1.15 -3.27 -10.63
C GLY A 133 -1.90 -4.40 -11.30
N VAL A 134 -3.06 -4.15 -11.87
CA VAL A 134 -3.82 -5.17 -12.59
C VAL A 134 -4.00 -4.74 -14.03
N ILE A 135 -3.66 -5.66 -14.94
CA ILE A 135 -3.96 -5.53 -16.35
C ILE A 135 -5.15 -6.44 -16.66
N MET A 136 -6.30 -5.83 -16.90
CA MET A 136 -7.50 -6.50 -17.37
C MET A 136 -7.55 -6.45 -18.89
N ALA A 137 -7.76 -7.58 -19.58
CA ALA A 137 -7.90 -7.55 -21.03
C ALA A 137 -8.70 -8.72 -21.62
N ASP A 138 -9.59 -8.38 -22.55
CA ASP A 138 -10.25 -9.35 -23.42
C ASP A 138 -10.38 -8.83 -24.86
N ALA A 139 -11.28 -9.42 -25.66
CA ALA A 139 -11.46 -9.02 -27.05
C ALA A 139 -12.23 -7.69 -27.21
N SER A 140 -12.89 -7.20 -26.16
CA SER A 140 -13.65 -5.95 -26.14
C SER A 140 -12.79 -4.74 -25.77
N GLY A 141 -11.80 -4.94 -24.89
CA GLY A 141 -10.97 -3.85 -24.40
C GLY A 141 -9.91 -4.31 -23.41
N GLY A 142 -9.17 -3.33 -22.91
CA GLY A 142 -8.18 -3.47 -21.87
C GLY A 142 -8.34 -2.35 -20.85
N ARG A 143 -8.06 -2.64 -19.59
CA ARG A 143 -8.15 -1.70 -18.48
C ARG A 143 -6.95 -1.91 -17.57
N ILE A 144 -6.29 -0.83 -17.18
CA ILE A 144 -5.17 -0.84 -16.25
C ILE A 144 -5.65 -0.18 -14.98
N ILE A 145 -5.60 -0.93 -13.88
CA ILE A 145 -6.04 -0.47 -12.57
C ILE A 145 -4.93 -0.63 -11.54
N ILE A 146 -5.04 0.10 -10.43
CA ILE A 146 -4.26 -0.14 -9.21
C ILE A 146 -5.26 -0.51 -8.12
N LEU A 147 -5.00 -1.64 -7.46
CA LEU A 147 -5.81 -2.15 -6.37
C LEU A 147 -4.96 -2.23 -5.11
N ALA A 148 -5.41 -1.55 -4.06
CA ALA A 148 -4.85 -1.61 -2.72
C ALA A 148 -6.03 -1.67 -1.74
N GLY A 149 -5.98 -2.61 -0.79
CA GLY A 149 -7.08 -2.80 0.17
C GLY A 149 -8.44 -3.02 -0.51
N GLU A 150 -9.38 -2.13 -0.21
CA GLU A 150 -10.73 -2.07 -0.79
C GLU A 150 -10.86 -1.04 -1.92
N VAL A 151 -9.79 -0.30 -2.23
CA VAL A 151 -9.79 0.79 -3.21
C VAL A 151 -9.23 0.32 -4.53
N LEU A 152 -10.06 0.45 -5.57
CA LEU A 152 -9.70 0.19 -6.95
C LEU A 152 -9.72 1.51 -7.72
N GLU A 153 -8.58 1.91 -8.27
CA GLU A 153 -8.49 3.06 -9.16
C GLU A 153 -8.32 2.59 -10.59
N ASN A 154 -9.18 3.10 -11.49
CA ASN A 154 -8.96 2.98 -12.91
C ASN A 154 -7.96 4.05 -13.38
N VAL A 155 -6.82 3.61 -13.90
CA VAL A 155 -5.73 4.51 -14.31
C VAL A 155 -5.70 4.70 -15.83
N ASP A 156 -6.17 3.71 -16.61
CA ASP A 156 -6.24 3.81 -18.07
C ASP A 156 -7.23 2.79 -18.66
N ASP A 157 -7.97 3.18 -19.70
CA ASP A 157 -8.87 2.33 -20.49
C ASP A 157 -8.41 2.34 -21.95
N ILE A 158 -8.32 1.15 -22.54
CA ILE A 158 -7.77 0.94 -23.88
C ILE A 158 -8.76 0.15 -24.73
N ASP A 159 -9.30 0.78 -25.77
CA ASP A 159 -10.22 0.14 -26.71
C ASP A 159 -9.55 -1.01 -27.48
N ALA A 160 -10.21 -2.16 -27.54
CA ALA A 160 -9.70 -3.27 -28.35
C ALA A 160 -9.91 -3.00 -29.85
N LYS A 161 -8.83 -3.19 -30.62
CA LYS A 161 -8.86 -3.16 -32.10
C LYS A 161 -8.91 -4.58 -32.69
N VAL A 162 -9.41 -5.56 -31.92
CA VAL A 162 -9.45 -6.99 -32.28
C VAL A 162 -10.85 -7.36 -32.75
N HIS A 163 -11.00 -7.74 -34.03
CA HIS A 163 -12.31 -8.13 -34.54
C HIS A 163 -12.62 -9.62 -34.25
N HIS A 164 -13.88 -9.92 -33.94
CA HIS A 164 -14.36 -11.30 -33.87
C HIS A 164 -14.21 -12.02 -35.22
N LEU A 165 -13.72 -13.26 -35.19
CA LEU A 165 -13.68 -14.11 -36.37
C LEU A 165 -15.10 -14.57 -36.69
N SER A 166 -15.61 -14.23 -37.86
CA SER A 166 -16.75 -14.95 -38.45
C SER A 166 -16.27 -16.35 -38.86
N LYS A 167 -17.04 -17.40 -38.51
CA LYS A 167 -16.78 -18.78 -38.95
C LYS A 167 -17.07 -18.91 -40.45
N VAL A 168 -16.18 -18.39 -41.28
CA VAL A 168 -16.22 -18.58 -42.73
C VAL A 168 -15.16 -19.62 -43.07
N GLY A 169 -15.59 -20.84 -43.41
CA GLY A 169 -14.69 -21.91 -43.84
C GLY A 169 -14.09 -21.61 -45.22
N GLY A 170 -12.91 -22.18 -45.50
CA GLY A 170 -12.27 -22.16 -46.82
C GLY A 170 -10.85 -21.60 -46.84
N TRP A 171 -10.29 -21.44 -48.04
CA TRP A 171 -8.90 -21.01 -48.30
C TRP A 171 -8.50 -19.65 -47.69
N SER A 172 -9.47 -18.84 -47.24
CA SER A 172 -9.26 -17.54 -46.60
C SER A 172 -9.09 -17.62 -45.08
N GLN A 173 -9.38 -18.75 -44.44
CA GLN A 173 -9.36 -18.91 -42.97
C GLN A 173 -7.97 -18.61 -42.37
N MET A 174 -6.88 -19.07 -42.99
CA MET A 174 -5.51 -18.76 -42.55
C MET A 174 -5.19 -17.25 -42.63
N ARG A 175 -5.75 -16.54 -43.62
CA ARG A 175 -5.52 -15.08 -43.75
C ARG A 175 -6.23 -14.31 -42.63
N TYR A 176 -7.44 -14.71 -42.28
CA TYR A 176 -8.19 -14.09 -41.17
C TYR A 176 -7.53 -14.35 -39.82
N GLN A 177 -7.03 -15.56 -39.58
CA GLN A 177 -6.25 -15.89 -38.37
C GLN A 177 -5.01 -15.00 -38.26
N ARG A 178 -4.16 -14.93 -39.30
CA ARG A 178 -2.98 -14.04 -39.29
C ARG A 178 -3.32 -12.56 -39.06
N ARG A 179 -4.47 -12.09 -39.56
CA ARG A 179 -4.92 -10.72 -39.33
C ARG A 179 -5.29 -10.52 -37.87
N ARG A 180 -6.03 -11.46 -37.27
CA ARG A 180 -6.34 -11.44 -35.83
C ARG A 180 -5.06 -11.45 -35.00
N ASP A 181 -4.12 -12.35 -35.28
CA ASP A 181 -2.87 -12.46 -34.49
C ASP A 181 -2.09 -11.14 -34.50
N LYS A 182 -2.05 -10.45 -35.66
CA LYS A 182 -1.46 -9.12 -35.77
C LYS A 182 -2.22 -8.06 -34.95
N GLN A 183 -3.56 -8.12 -34.93
CA GLN A 183 -4.38 -7.21 -34.12
C GLN A 183 -4.15 -7.43 -32.63
N VAL A 184 -4.14 -8.69 -32.18
CA VAL A 184 -3.86 -9.07 -30.79
C VAL A 184 -2.47 -8.60 -30.40
N LYS A 185 -1.46 -8.81 -31.24
CA LYS A 185 -0.09 -8.35 -30.97
C LYS A 185 0.01 -6.83 -30.84
N HIS A 186 -0.64 -6.08 -31.74
CA HIS A 186 -0.63 -4.62 -31.67
C HIS A 186 -1.31 -4.11 -30.39
N PHE A 187 -2.47 -4.70 -30.06
CA PHE A 187 -3.23 -4.36 -28.86
C PHE A 187 -2.45 -4.69 -27.58
N ALA A 188 -1.82 -5.87 -27.53
CA ALA A 188 -0.96 -6.29 -26.45
C ALA A 188 0.21 -5.32 -26.21
N LYS A 189 0.86 -4.87 -27.29
CA LYS A 189 1.96 -3.91 -27.21
C LYS A 189 1.51 -2.54 -26.70
N GLU A 190 0.31 -2.10 -27.09
CA GLU A 190 -0.29 -0.85 -26.62
C GLU A 190 -0.54 -0.92 -25.11
N ILE A 191 -1.20 -1.98 -24.62
CA ILE A 191 -1.43 -2.22 -23.19
C ILE A 191 -0.11 -2.30 -22.42
N ALA A 192 0.81 -3.16 -22.87
CA ALA A 192 2.07 -3.40 -22.17
C ALA A 192 2.88 -2.10 -22.03
N SER A 193 2.95 -1.28 -23.08
CA SER A 193 3.67 -0.01 -23.03
C SER A 193 3.04 1.01 -22.07
N GLN A 194 1.71 1.03 -21.91
CA GLN A 194 1.07 1.92 -20.94
C GLN A 194 1.23 1.39 -19.52
N ALA A 195 1.02 0.09 -19.33
CA ALA A 195 1.18 -0.57 -18.04
C ALA A 195 2.61 -0.39 -17.50
N ASP A 196 3.65 -0.61 -18.31
CA ASP A 196 5.04 -0.38 -17.90
C ASP A 196 5.28 1.06 -17.41
N LYS A 197 4.75 2.07 -18.12
CA LYS A 197 4.91 3.48 -17.72
C LYS A 197 4.21 3.78 -16.39
N ILE A 198 2.97 3.32 -16.26
CA ILE A 198 2.15 3.56 -15.05
C ILE A 198 2.79 2.83 -13.87
N PHE A 199 3.11 1.55 -14.01
CA PHE A 199 3.65 0.74 -12.92
C PHE A 199 5.03 1.19 -12.46
N VAL A 200 5.88 1.70 -13.35
CA VAL A 200 7.16 2.32 -12.95
C VAL A 200 6.91 3.62 -12.18
N LYS A 201 6.01 4.48 -12.67
CA LYS A 201 5.70 5.76 -12.02
C LYS A 201 5.12 5.57 -10.62
N GLU A 202 4.22 4.60 -10.47
CA GLU A 202 3.53 4.29 -9.22
C GLU A 202 4.28 3.26 -8.35
N ASN A 203 5.51 2.88 -8.74
CA ASN A 203 6.38 1.91 -8.04
C ASN A 203 5.68 0.57 -7.71
N ILE A 204 4.91 0.04 -8.66
CA ILE A 204 4.18 -1.22 -8.52
C ILE A 204 5.14 -2.42 -8.60
N ARG A 205 5.13 -3.25 -7.56
CA ARG A 205 5.98 -4.45 -7.44
C ARG A 205 5.22 -5.77 -7.60
N ARG A 206 3.90 -5.72 -7.62
CA ARG A 206 3.02 -6.88 -7.77
C ARG A 206 2.05 -6.63 -8.92
N ILE A 207 2.02 -7.54 -9.90
CA ILE A 207 1.18 -7.43 -11.09
C ILE A 207 0.27 -8.64 -11.23
N LEU A 208 -1.02 -8.41 -11.43
CA LEU A 208 -2.01 -9.43 -11.76
C LEU A 208 -2.48 -9.27 -13.20
N LEU A 209 -2.45 -10.34 -13.98
CA LEU A 209 -3.06 -10.37 -15.31
C LEU A 209 -4.46 -11.00 -15.22
N ALA A 210 -5.49 -10.31 -15.68
CA ALA A 210 -6.88 -10.73 -15.56
C ALA A 210 -7.60 -10.70 -16.92
N GLY A 211 -8.05 -11.85 -17.44
CA GLY A 211 -8.70 -11.85 -18.75
C GLY A 211 -8.58 -13.15 -19.56
N ARG A 212 -8.61 -13.01 -20.88
CA ARG A 212 -8.56 -14.17 -21.81
C ARG A 212 -7.13 -14.61 -22.05
N LYS A 213 -6.83 -15.89 -21.79
CA LYS A 213 -5.48 -16.49 -21.87
C LYS A 213 -4.66 -16.08 -23.10
N GLU A 214 -5.26 -16.12 -24.30
CA GLU A 214 -4.58 -15.76 -25.56
C GLU A 214 -4.07 -14.31 -25.55
N ILE A 215 -4.89 -13.38 -25.04
CA ILE A 215 -4.57 -11.95 -24.97
C ILE A 215 -3.58 -11.68 -23.83
N LEU A 216 -3.76 -12.30 -22.67
CA LEU A 216 -2.83 -12.17 -21.55
C LEU A 216 -1.42 -12.66 -21.92
N THR A 217 -1.32 -13.77 -22.66
CA THR A 217 -0.02 -14.30 -23.13
C THR A 217 0.67 -13.29 -24.05
N ALA A 218 -0.07 -12.69 -24.99
CA ALA A 218 0.49 -11.68 -25.89
C ALA A 218 0.92 -10.41 -25.14
N ILE A 219 0.15 -9.97 -24.13
CA ILE A 219 0.52 -8.81 -23.29
C ILE A 219 1.81 -9.11 -22.52
N GLU A 220 1.88 -10.28 -21.88
CA GLU A 220 3.05 -10.68 -21.10
C GLU A 220 4.34 -10.74 -21.94
N GLU A 221 4.25 -11.20 -23.19
CA GLU A 221 5.39 -11.21 -24.12
C GLU A 221 5.90 -9.79 -24.46
N GLU A 222 5.01 -8.80 -24.46
CA GLU A 222 5.34 -7.40 -24.78
C GLU A 222 5.71 -6.55 -23.54
N LEU A 223 5.42 -7.01 -22.32
CA LEU A 223 5.83 -6.35 -21.08
C LEU A 223 7.35 -6.30 -20.92
N SER A 224 7.85 -5.26 -20.25
CA SER A 224 9.24 -5.19 -19.82
C SER A 224 9.64 -6.40 -18.96
N SER A 225 10.92 -6.75 -18.95
CA SER A 225 11.41 -7.83 -18.09
C SER A 225 11.17 -7.55 -16.60
N GLN A 226 11.20 -6.29 -16.18
CA GLN A 226 10.88 -5.89 -14.82
C GLN A 226 9.40 -6.17 -14.49
N ALA A 227 8.46 -5.70 -15.31
CA ALA A 227 7.05 -5.96 -15.10
C ALA A 227 6.72 -7.46 -15.14
N ARG A 228 7.33 -8.22 -16.06
CA ARG A 228 7.16 -9.68 -16.09
C ARG A 228 7.59 -10.37 -14.80
N ASN A 229 8.71 -9.96 -14.21
CA ASN A 229 9.20 -10.52 -12.95
C ASN A 229 8.28 -10.18 -11.76
N ASN A 230 7.51 -9.10 -11.88
CA ASN A 230 6.54 -8.68 -10.87
C ASN A 230 5.17 -9.36 -11.02
N ILE A 231 4.95 -10.23 -12.02
CA ILE A 231 3.66 -10.92 -12.19
C ILE A 231 3.49 -11.99 -11.12
N ILE A 232 2.51 -11.78 -10.22
CA ILE A 232 2.18 -12.68 -9.13
C ILE A 232 1.18 -13.79 -9.55
N ASP A 233 0.24 -13.51 -10.46
CA ASP A 233 -0.69 -14.52 -10.99
C ASP A 233 -1.37 -14.09 -12.31
N ARG A 234 -2.09 -15.04 -12.94
CA ARG A 234 -2.90 -14.87 -14.14
C ARG A 234 -4.26 -15.53 -13.93
N ILE A 235 -5.33 -14.74 -13.93
CA ILE A 235 -6.69 -15.24 -13.74
C ILE A 235 -7.57 -15.03 -14.97
N ARG A 236 -8.55 -15.91 -15.14
CA ARG A 236 -9.63 -15.66 -16.09
C ARG A 236 -10.57 -14.62 -15.50
N TRP A 237 -10.81 -13.54 -16.24
CA TRP A 237 -11.74 -12.49 -15.86
C TRP A 237 -12.59 -12.02 -17.05
N ASP A 238 -13.73 -11.43 -16.76
CA ASP A 238 -14.67 -10.85 -17.71
C ASP A 238 -14.74 -9.34 -17.43
N LEU A 239 -14.54 -8.51 -18.46
CA LEU A 239 -14.47 -7.05 -18.29
C LEU A 239 -15.83 -6.43 -17.95
N ASP A 240 -16.93 -7.14 -18.24
CA ASP A 240 -18.29 -6.70 -17.88
C ASP A 240 -18.63 -6.89 -16.39
N ALA A 241 -17.80 -7.63 -15.64
CA ALA A 241 -18.00 -7.85 -14.21
C ALA A 241 -17.69 -6.59 -13.40
N THR A 242 -18.40 -6.41 -12.27
CA THR A 242 -18.25 -5.20 -11.45
C THR A 242 -16.93 -5.18 -10.68
N ASP A 243 -16.43 -3.99 -10.37
CA ASP A 243 -15.22 -3.80 -9.55
C ASP A 243 -15.32 -4.50 -8.19
N ASN A 244 -16.50 -4.47 -7.56
CA ASN A 244 -16.74 -5.17 -6.29
C ASN A 244 -16.65 -6.70 -6.42
N GLU A 245 -17.09 -7.28 -7.54
CA GLU A 245 -16.93 -8.71 -7.81
C GLU A 245 -15.46 -9.06 -8.05
N PHE A 246 -14.74 -8.18 -8.74
CA PHE A 246 -13.30 -8.35 -8.98
C PHE A 246 -12.53 -8.35 -7.66
N ILE A 247 -12.70 -7.32 -6.83
CA ILE A 247 -12.05 -7.21 -5.51
C ILE A 247 -12.31 -8.48 -4.70
N LYS A 248 -13.58 -8.88 -4.54
CA LYS A 248 -13.95 -10.11 -3.81
C LYS A 248 -13.26 -11.37 -4.35
N LYS A 249 -13.06 -11.45 -5.68
CA LYS A 249 -12.39 -12.59 -6.32
C LYS A 249 -10.90 -12.63 -6.02
N VAL A 250 -10.22 -11.48 -6.00
CA VAL A 250 -8.76 -11.39 -5.94
C VAL A 250 -8.21 -11.18 -4.53
N SER A 251 -8.99 -10.63 -3.58
CA SER A 251 -8.50 -10.42 -2.21
C SER A 251 -7.95 -11.69 -1.54
N PRO A 252 -8.54 -12.91 -1.71
CA PRO A 252 -7.95 -14.12 -1.16
C PRO A 252 -6.59 -14.48 -1.79
N LEU A 253 -6.40 -14.18 -3.07
CA LEU A 253 -5.16 -14.42 -3.80
C LEU A 253 -4.05 -13.50 -3.29
N PHE A 254 -4.35 -12.20 -3.14
CA PHE A 254 -3.38 -11.24 -2.61
C PHE A 254 -2.98 -11.56 -1.17
N ARG A 255 -3.93 -11.92 -0.31
CA ARG A 255 -3.61 -12.42 1.03
C ARG A 255 -2.71 -13.65 0.98
N GLN A 256 -2.93 -14.58 0.05
CA GLN A 256 -2.07 -15.76 -0.08
C GLN A 256 -0.64 -15.39 -0.48
N VAL A 257 -0.48 -14.42 -1.40
CA VAL A 257 0.82 -13.90 -1.81
C VAL A 257 1.54 -13.25 -0.62
N GLU A 258 0.82 -12.42 0.15
CA GLU A 258 1.34 -11.78 1.36
C GLU A 258 1.84 -12.82 2.38
N ARG A 259 0.98 -13.79 2.73
CA ARG A 259 1.35 -14.87 3.66
C ARG A 259 2.48 -15.76 3.16
N GLN A 260 2.77 -15.77 1.87
CA GLN A 260 3.92 -16.48 1.33
C GLN A 260 5.20 -15.66 1.46
N GLN A 261 5.14 -14.35 1.20
CA GLN A 261 6.24 -13.41 1.41
C GLN A 261 6.70 -13.38 2.87
N GLU A 262 5.76 -13.21 3.82
CA GLU A 262 6.03 -13.25 5.27
C GLU A 262 6.78 -14.54 5.67
N LYS A 263 6.34 -15.69 5.14
CA LYS A 263 6.98 -16.99 5.44
C LYS A 263 8.39 -17.07 4.88
N ASP A 264 8.63 -16.53 3.69
CA ASP A 264 9.93 -16.57 3.05
C ASP A 264 10.93 -15.62 3.72
N ILE A 265 10.48 -14.43 4.14
CA ILE A 265 11.25 -13.48 4.96
C ILE A 265 11.59 -14.11 6.31
N LEU A 266 10.60 -14.63 7.02
CA LEU A 266 10.82 -15.28 8.31
C LEU A 266 11.76 -16.48 8.20
N LYS A 267 11.61 -17.32 7.17
CA LYS A 267 12.50 -18.45 6.92
C LYS A 267 13.95 -17.99 6.71
N THR A 268 14.15 -16.90 5.98
CA THR A 268 15.46 -16.28 5.78
C THR A 268 16.03 -15.78 7.10
N PHE A 269 15.25 -15.00 7.85
CA PHE A 269 15.60 -14.50 9.17
C PHE A 269 16.03 -15.63 10.13
N ILE A 270 15.23 -16.69 10.28
CA ILE A 270 15.54 -17.84 11.13
C ILE A 270 16.83 -18.53 10.67
N GLY A 271 17.00 -18.67 9.36
CA GLY A 271 18.18 -19.26 8.76
C GLY A 271 19.46 -18.50 9.08
N GLU A 272 19.42 -17.17 8.99
CA GLU A 272 20.53 -16.28 9.36
C GLU A 272 20.79 -16.29 10.87
N LEU A 273 19.75 -16.25 11.69
CA LEU A 273 19.87 -16.24 13.15
C LEU A 273 20.56 -17.52 13.65
N ARG A 274 20.17 -18.69 13.12
CA ARG A 274 20.75 -20.00 13.49
C ARG A 274 22.23 -20.15 13.18
N ARG A 275 22.72 -19.47 12.13
CA ARG A 275 24.13 -19.53 11.71
C ARG A 275 24.96 -18.37 12.25
N HIS A 276 24.39 -17.55 13.14
CA HIS A 276 24.96 -16.28 13.58
C HIS A 276 25.31 -15.33 12.41
N GLY A 277 24.58 -15.46 11.29
CA GLY A 277 24.75 -14.71 10.05
C GLY A 277 24.12 -13.31 10.14
N LEU A 278 23.57 -12.80 9.05
CA LEU A 278 23.06 -11.42 8.97
C LEU A 278 21.65 -11.25 9.56
N ALA A 279 21.46 -11.66 10.81
CA ALA A 279 20.22 -11.41 11.55
C ALA A 279 20.49 -11.15 13.03
N ILE A 280 19.57 -10.42 13.65
CA ILE A 280 19.54 -10.08 15.09
C ILE A 280 18.10 -10.14 15.59
N ALA A 281 17.91 -10.37 16.89
CA ALA A 281 16.58 -10.50 17.47
C ALA A 281 16.52 -9.81 18.83
N GLY A 282 15.33 -9.39 19.24
CA GLY A 282 15.09 -8.65 20.47
C GLY A 282 15.04 -7.14 20.24
N ILE A 283 14.28 -6.44 21.08
CA ILE A 283 13.96 -5.02 20.92
C ILE A 283 15.22 -4.15 20.92
N GLU A 284 16.06 -4.28 21.94
CA GLU A 284 17.23 -3.39 22.15
C GLU A 284 18.29 -3.55 21.05
N ASP A 285 18.63 -4.79 20.70
CA ASP A 285 19.62 -5.08 19.67
C ASP A 285 19.12 -4.60 18.30
N THR A 286 17.83 -4.84 18.00
CA THR A 286 17.20 -4.40 16.76
C THR A 286 17.15 -2.88 16.64
N LYS A 287 16.73 -2.20 17.72
CA LYS A 287 16.73 -0.73 17.79
C LYS A 287 18.12 -0.14 17.55
N ARG A 288 19.14 -0.71 18.17
CA ARG A 288 20.53 -0.26 17.99
C ARG A 288 21.00 -0.44 16.55
N ALA A 289 20.70 -1.58 15.93
CA ALA A 289 21.06 -1.82 14.53
C ALA A 289 20.32 -0.88 13.56
N LEU A 290 19.04 -0.59 13.83
CA LEU A 290 18.26 0.41 13.09
C LEU A 290 18.94 1.79 13.16
N GLN A 291 19.33 2.22 14.35
CA GLN A 291 20.02 3.49 14.56
C GLN A 291 21.38 3.57 13.84
N PHE A 292 22.07 2.44 13.67
CA PHE A 292 23.30 2.36 12.88
C PHE A 292 23.06 2.16 11.37
N GLY A 293 21.80 2.11 10.90
CA GLY A 293 21.46 1.88 9.49
C GLY A 293 21.89 0.51 8.98
N GLN A 294 22.06 -0.47 9.87
CA GLN A 294 22.50 -1.83 9.55
C GLN A 294 21.36 -2.72 9.06
N VAL A 295 20.12 -2.38 9.38
CA VAL A 295 18.96 -3.23 9.08
C VAL A 295 18.55 -3.10 7.62
N ASP A 296 18.27 -4.25 7.00
CA ASP A 296 17.66 -4.34 5.68
C ASP A 296 16.14 -4.48 5.80
N THR A 297 15.71 -5.43 6.63
CA THR A 297 14.31 -5.72 6.91
C THR A 297 14.10 -5.80 8.42
N LEU A 298 13.24 -4.93 8.94
CA LEU A 298 12.68 -5.02 10.28
C LEU A 298 11.50 -5.99 10.26
N ILE A 299 11.43 -6.89 11.22
CA ILE A 299 10.37 -7.90 11.37
C ILE A 299 9.71 -7.70 12.73
N LEU A 300 8.41 -7.42 12.72
CA LEU A 300 7.62 -7.17 13.93
C LEU A 300 6.46 -8.18 14.01
N ASP A 301 6.19 -8.71 15.20
CA ASP A 301 4.93 -9.41 15.45
C ASP A 301 3.77 -8.42 15.38
N SER A 302 2.73 -8.72 14.61
CA SER A 302 1.54 -7.87 14.46
C SER A 302 0.74 -7.63 15.76
N LYS A 303 1.00 -8.39 16.83
CA LYS A 303 0.46 -8.17 18.20
C LYS A 303 1.47 -7.51 19.14
N LEU A 304 2.64 -7.08 18.66
CA LEU A 304 3.60 -6.33 19.45
C LEU A 304 2.92 -5.10 20.07
N LYS A 305 3.36 -4.72 21.27
CA LYS A 305 2.82 -3.55 21.97
C LYS A 305 2.88 -2.32 21.04
N PRO A 306 1.76 -1.59 20.83
CA PRO A 306 1.69 -0.52 19.83
C PRO A 306 2.78 0.55 19.98
N THR A 307 3.12 0.92 21.22
CA THR A 307 4.19 1.92 21.48
C THR A 307 5.57 1.47 21.02
N ILE A 308 5.91 0.19 21.18
CA ILE A 308 7.19 -0.37 20.73
C ILE A 308 7.18 -0.52 19.22
N SER A 309 6.05 -0.97 18.67
CA SER A 309 5.88 -1.13 17.23
C SER A 309 5.96 0.21 16.49
N GLU A 310 5.33 1.26 17.01
CA GLU A 310 5.40 2.64 16.49
C GLU A 310 6.85 3.13 16.48
N GLU A 311 7.54 3.07 17.62
CA GLU A 311 8.93 3.54 17.74
C GLU A 311 9.86 2.84 16.74
N LEU A 312 9.84 1.50 16.68
CA LEU A 312 10.71 0.76 15.76
C LEU A 312 10.36 1.03 14.29
N THR A 313 9.07 1.17 13.98
CA THR A 313 8.61 1.52 12.62
C THR A 313 9.08 2.90 12.23
N SER A 314 8.95 3.92 13.10
CA SER A 314 9.44 5.27 12.85
C SER A 314 10.95 5.31 12.57
N ILE A 315 11.76 4.59 13.36
CA ILE A 315 13.22 4.54 13.12
C ILE A 315 13.52 3.81 11.80
N ALA A 316 12.84 2.69 11.52
CA ALA A 316 13.00 1.94 10.28
C ALA A 316 12.64 2.79 9.05
N GLU A 317 11.51 3.47 9.09
CA GLU A 317 11.04 4.32 8.02
C GLU A 317 11.99 5.50 7.79
N ALA A 318 12.46 6.16 8.85
CA ALA A 318 13.44 7.25 8.74
C ALA A 318 14.77 6.80 8.09
N THR A 319 15.14 5.53 8.24
CA THR A 319 16.36 4.91 7.67
C THR A 319 16.12 4.16 6.36
N SER A 320 14.92 4.26 5.78
CA SER A 320 14.52 3.54 4.56
C SER A 320 14.75 2.04 4.67
N THR A 321 14.43 1.50 5.85
CA THR A 321 14.41 0.06 6.15
C THR A 321 13.04 -0.49 5.78
N TYR A 322 13.00 -1.65 5.14
CA TYR A 322 11.74 -2.33 4.85
C TYR A 322 11.16 -2.89 6.15
N VAL A 323 9.87 -2.69 6.41
CA VAL A 323 9.18 -3.16 7.62
C VAL A 323 8.18 -4.24 7.24
N GLU A 324 8.26 -5.38 7.88
CA GLU A 324 7.39 -6.54 7.66
C GLU A 324 6.64 -6.89 8.96
N PHE A 325 5.31 -6.94 8.93
CA PHE A 325 4.49 -7.37 10.07
C PHE A 325 4.08 -8.84 9.93
N VAL A 326 4.69 -9.71 10.72
CA VAL A 326 4.35 -11.13 10.68
C VAL A 326 3.09 -11.44 11.50
N PRO A 327 2.29 -12.43 11.09
CA PRO A 327 1.13 -12.88 11.84
C PRO A 327 1.56 -13.37 13.23
N PRO A 328 0.65 -13.24 14.21
CA PRO A 328 0.98 -13.45 15.59
C PRO A 328 1.31 -14.90 15.90
N ASP A 329 1.83 -15.12 17.10
CA ASP A 329 2.06 -16.45 17.67
C ASP A 329 3.19 -17.23 16.96
N ASN A 330 4.14 -16.48 16.39
CA ASN A 330 5.35 -17.05 15.82
C ASN A 330 6.28 -17.58 16.92
N GLU A 331 6.40 -18.89 17.08
CA GLU A 331 7.18 -19.50 18.16
C GLU A 331 8.65 -19.04 18.25
N ILE A 332 9.25 -18.61 17.14
CA ILE A 332 10.65 -18.17 17.12
C ILE A 332 10.74 -16.69 17.44
N LEU A 333 9.96 -15.84 16.77
CA LEU A 333 9.98 -14.40 17.03
C LEU A 333 9.50 -14.07 18.46
N ASN A 334 8.55 -14.83 18.99
CA ASN A 334 8.05 -14.70 20.36
C ASN A 334 9.10 -14.99 21.43
N LYS A 335 10.14 -15.76 21.12
CA LYS A 335 11.28 -15.96 22.04
C LYS A 335 12.16 -14.72 22.18
N PHE A 336 11.96 -13.74 21.29
CA PHE A 336 12.70 -12.50 21.20
C PHE A 336 11.76 -11.29 21.27
N ASP A 337 10.72 -11.39 22.11
CA ASP A 337 9.74 -10.33 22.36
C ASP A 337 9.00 -9.83 21.12
N GLY A 338 8.89 -10.64 20.07
CA GLY A 338 8.17 -10.28 18.86
C GLY A 338 8.95 -9.34 17.92
N VAL A 339 10.28 -9.22 18.10
CA VAL A 339 11.12 -8.30 17.29
C VAL A 339 12.34 -9.01 16.73
N GLY A 340 12.62 -8.77 15.46
CA GLY A 340 13.86 -9.19 14.81
C GLY A 340 14.19 -8.37 13.58
N ALA A 341 15.37 -8.60 13.04
CA ALA A 341 15.82 -7.91 11.83
C ALA A 341 16.78 -8.77 11.02
N ILE A 342 16.70 -8.63 9.69
CA ILE A 342 17.73 -9.06 8.74
C ILE A 342 18.64 -7.86 8.49
N LEU A 343 19.95 -8.08 8.52
CA LEU A 343 20.95 -7.02 8.40
C LEU A 343 21.54 -6.96 6.98
N ARG A 344 21.88 -5.75 6.53
CA ARG A 344 22.69 -5.50 5.32
C ARG A 344 24.15 -5.88 5.55
N TYR A 345 24.65 -5.60 6.76
CA TYR A 345 26.02 -5.87 7.19
C TYR A 345 26.07 -5.97 8.72
N LYS A 346 27.14 -6.57 9.25
CA LYS A 346 27.47 -6.53 10.69
C LYS A 346 28.72 -5.69 10.88
N SER A 347 28.70 -4.84 11.90
CA SER A 347 29.94 -4.25 12.43
C SER A 347 30.59 -5.26 13.35
N ASP A 348 31.91 -5.45 13.18
CA ASP A 348 32.74 -6.32 14.04
C ASP A 348 32.84 -5.79 15.48
#